data_AF-A0A0F8ZWI2-F1
#
_entry.id   AF-A0A0F8ZWI2-F1
#
_cell.length_a   1.000
_cell.length_b   1.000
_cell.length_c   1.000
_cell.angle_alpha   90.00
_cell.angle_beta   90.00
_cell.angle_gamma   90.00
#
_symmetry.space_group_name_H-M   'P 1'
#
loop_
_entity.id
_entity.type
_entity.pdbx_description
1 polymer ?
#
loop_
_entity_poly.entity_id
_entity_poly.type
_entity_poly.pdbx_seq_one_letter_code
_entity_poly.pdbx_strand_id
1 'polypeptide(L)'
;MYHVALRTANNVIIHTTGGFSNRPGSKFIAPVKDHSVAPRLFTFHVASGDQYVLEVGNIYIRFIRNDGHVTETAQDITAIHLENPARIVIAAHGYSNDDTVFIKDIVGTTELNNRWFDIK
;
A
#
# COMPACT_ATOMS: atom_id res chain seq x y z
N MET A 1 -31.85 35.22 5.66
CA MET A 1 -31.26 34.87 6.97
C MET A 1 -31.26 33.35 7.06
N TYR A 2 -30.10 32.70 7.23
CA TYR A 2 -30.05 31.23 7.38
C TYR A 2 -30.63 30.84 8.75
N HIS A 3 -31.61 29.93 8.80
CA HIS A 3 -32.31 29.53 10.03
C HIS A 3 -31.51 28.58 10.92
N VAL A 4 -30.49 27.90 10.39
CA VAL A 4 -29.67 26.92 11.11
C VAL A 4 -28.23 27.02 10.56
N ALA A 5 -27.24 27.05 11.44
CA ALA A 5 -25.82 27.14 11.08
C ALA A 5 -24.99 26.10 11.85
N LEU A 6 -23.92 25.61 11.22
CA LEU A 6 -22.96 24.68 11.82
C LEU A 6 -21.76 25.46 12.36
N ARG A 7 -21.51 25.39 13.67
CA ARG A 7 -20.39 26.09 14.34
C ARG A 7 -19.03 25.42 14.11
N THR A 8 -19.00 24.09 14.05
CA THR A 8 -17.76 23.32 13.89
C THR A 8 -18.06 22.06 13.08
N ALA A 9 -17.23 21.79 12.09
CA ALA A 9 -17.38 20.69 11.15
C ALA A 9 -16.02 20.03 10.95
N ASN A 10 -15.86 18.78 11.37
CA ASN A 10 -14.59 18.05 11.26
C ASN A 10 -14.73 16.91 10.25
N ASN A 11 -13.73 16.74 9.39
CA ASN A 11 -13.68 15.68 8.39
C ASN A 11 -14.91 15.60 7.45
N VAL A 12 -15.47 16.76 7.09
CA VAL A 12 -16.62 16.87 6.18
C VAL A 12 -16.35 17.89 5.07
N ILE A 13 -17.06 17.75 3.96
CA ILE A 13 -17.10 18.70 2.85
C ILE A 13 -18.43 19.45 2.94
N ILE A 14 -18.38 20.78 2.99
CA ILE A 14 -19.58 21.64 2.99
C ILE A 14 -20.00 21.90 1.55
N HIS A 15 -21.26 21.66 1.23
CA HIS A 15 -21.80 21.92 -0.10
C HIS A 15 -22.30 23.37 -0.23
N THR A 16 -22.07 23.98 -1.39
CA THR A 16 -22.54 25.34 -1.70
C THR A 16 -24.06 25.44 -1.74
N THR A 17 -24.75 24.35 -2.09
CA THR A 17 -26.23 24.23 -2.13
C THR A 17 -26.85 23.93 -0.76
N GLY A 18 -26.05 23.78 0.29
CA GLY A 18 -26.49 23.43 1.64
C GLY A 18 -26.25 21.96 1.99
N GLY A 19 -26.10 21.70 3.29
CA GLY A 19 -25.73 20.40 3.84
C GLY A 19 -24.21 20.14 3.84
N PHE A 20 -23.84 18.96 4.32
CA PHE A 20 -22.46 18.49 4.33
C PHE A 20 -22.40 16.99 4.03
N SER A 21 -21.26 16.53 3.54
CA SER A 21 -20.96 15.11 3.34
C SER A 21 -19.64 14.75 4.03
N ASN A 22 -19.44 13.47 4.34
CA ASN A 22 -18.18 12.99 4.90
C ASN A 22 -17.05 13.13 3.87
N ARG A 23 -15.86 13.57 4.31
CA ARG A 23 -14.68 13.57 3.44
C ARG A 23 -14.26 12.12 3.14
N PRO A 24 -13.84 11.79 1.91
CA PRO A 24 -13.27 10.49 1.60
C PRO A 24 -12.14 10.13 2.58
N GLY A 25 -12.17 8.90 3.09
CA GLY A 25 -11.16 8.38 4.00
C GLY A 25 -9.84 8.07 3.30
N SER A 26 -8.85 7.63 4.10
CA SER A 26 -7.60 7.07 3.58
C SER A 26 -7.72 5.56 3.36
N LYS A 27 -7.12 5.06 2.27
CA LYS A 27 -6.95 3.62 2.03
C LYS A 27 -5.63 3.14 2.64
N PHE A 28 -5.65 2.04 3.37
CA PHE A 28 -4.41 1.36 3.75
C PHE A 28 -3.87 0.59 2.54
N ILE A 29 -2.62 0.88 2.16
CA ILE A 29 -1.96 0.25 1.02
C ILE A 29 -0.98 -0.82 1.51
N ALA A 30 -0.04 -0.43 2.36
CA ALA A 30 1.02 -1.29 2.87
C ALA A 30 1.66 -0.67 4.12
N PRO A 31 2.34 -1.46 4.96
CA PRO A 31 3.25 -0.92 5.97
C PRO A 31 4.44 -0.21 5.34
N VAL A 32 5.05 0.71 6.09
CA VAL A 32 6.35 1.32 5.75
C VAL A 32 7.43 0.24 5.67
N LYS A 33 8.44 0.42 4.79
CA LYS A 33 9.56 -0.54 4.70
C LYS A 33 10.34 -0.63 6.02
N ASP A 34 10.67 0.51 6.61
CA ASP A 34 11.35 0.60 7.89
C ASP A 34 10.41 1.17 8.96
N HIS A 35 10.11 0.38 9.98
CA HIS A 35 9.24 0.76 11.09
C HIS A 35 9.96 1.57 12.18
N SER A 36 11.29 1.73 12.09
CA SER A 36 12.09 2.46 13.08
C SER A 36 12.03 3.98 12.90
N VAL A 37 11.87 4.45 11.65
CA VAL A 37 11.84 5.87 11.31
C VAL A 37 10.63 6.18 10.44
N ALA A 38 9.87 7.22 10.81
CA ALA A 38 8.72 7.66 10.04
C ALA A 38 9.14 8.20 8.65
N PRO A 39 8.61 7.65 7.55
CA PRO A 39 8.90 8.13 6.20
C PRO A 39 8.07 9.38 5.90
N ARG A 40 8.38 10.06 4.79
CA ARG A 40 7.56 11.15 4.25
C ARG A 40 6.90 10.72 2.94
N LEU A 41 5.63 11.08 2.78
CA LEU A 41 4.88 10.86 1.54
C LEU A 41 4.90 12.13 0.69
N PHE A 42 5.31 12.01 -0.57
CA PHE A 42 5.27 13.08 -1.56
C PHE A 42 4.41 12.66 -2.75
N THR A 43 3.36 13.43 -3.03
CA THR A 43 2.53 13.24 -4.22
C THR A 43 3.19 13.93 -5.41
N PHE A 44 3.40 13.23 -6.52
CA PHE A 44 3.83 13.83 -7.77
C PHE A 44 3.00 13.30 -8.95
N HIS A 45 2.86 14.13 -9.97
CA HIS A 45 2.22 13.77 -11.23
C HIS A 45 3.12 14.23 -12.37
N VAL A 46 3.38 13.34 -13.32
CA VAL A 46 4.24 13.66 -14.49
C VAL A 46 3.38 14.01 -15.71
N ALA A 47 2.26 13.30 -15.87
CA ALA A 47 1.29 13.50 -16.94
C ALA A 47 -0.13 13.22 -16.42
N SER A 48 -1.16 13.51 -17.23
CA SER A 48 -2.56 13.39 -16.85
C SER A 48 -3.03 11.98 -16.45
N GLY A 49 -2.31 10.93 -16.85
CA GLY A 49 -2.62 9.53 -16.50
C GLY A 49 -1.75 8.91 -15.42
N ASP A 50 -0.64 9.55 -15.06
CA ASP A 50 0.40 8.96 -14.24
C ASP A 50 0.55 9.75 -12.94
N GLN A 51 -0.20 9.31 -11.93
CA GLN A 51 -0.15 9.82 -10.56
C GLN A 51 0.56 8.82 -9.67
N TYR A 52 1.52 9.32 -8.91
CA TYR A 52 2.32 8.51 -8.00
C TYR A 52 2.41 9.18 -6.63
N VAL A 53 2.54 8.34 -5.61
CA VAL A 53 2.95 8.76 -4.28
C VAL A 53 4.33 8.15 -4.01
N LEU A 54 5.30 8.99 -3.66
CA LEU A 54 6.62 8.58 -3.23
C LEU A 54 6.63 8.44 -1.72
N GLU A 55 7.00 7.27 -1.24
CA GLU A 55 7.43 7.10 0.15
C GLU A 55 8.94 7.26 0.20
N VAL A 56 9.39 8.35 0.82
CA VAL A 56 10.80 8.65 1.02
C VAL A 56 11.14 8.37 2.47
N GLY A 57 11.89 7.31 2.70
CA GLY A 57 12.38 6.91 4.01
C GLY A 57 13.89 7.05 4.12
N ASN A 58 14.47 6.44 5.16
CA ASN A 58 15.90 6.50 5.41
C ASN A 58 16.67 5.69 4.34
N ILE A 59 17.32 6.40 3.40
CA ILE A 59 18.14 5.79 2.32
C ILE A 59 17.30 4.89 1.38
N TYR A 60 16.00 5.17 1.23
CA TYR A 60 15.18 4.48 0.24
C TYR A 60 14.02 5.33 -0.26
N ILE A 61 13.53 4.98 -1.45
CA ILE A 61 12.30 5.53 -2.03
C ILE A 61 11.45 4.38 -2.55
N ARG A 62 10.14 4.38 -2.26
CA ARG A 62 9.16 3.47 -2.86
C ARG A 62 8.12 4.24 -3.66
N PHE A 63 7.70 3.68 -4.79
CA PHE A 63 6.69 4.25 -5.66
C PHE A 63 5.35 3.55 -5.43
N ILE A 64 4.30 4.32 -5.23
CA ILE A 64 2.92 3.84 -5.06
C ILE A 64 2.08 4.40 -6.21
N ARG A 65 1.36 3.51 -6.91
CA ARG A 65 0.49 3.82 -8.05
C ARG A 65 -0.70 2.85 -8.05
N ASN A 66 -1.88 3.33 -8.49
CA ASN A 66 -3.08 2.50 -8.64
C ASN A 66 -3.41 1.70 -7.36
N ASP A 67 -3.35 2.36 -6.20
CA ASP A 67 -3.56 1.75 -4.89
C ASP A 67 -2.63 0.57 -4.53
N GLY A 68 -1.42 0.52 -5.09
CA GLY A 68 -0.43 -0.50 -4.78
C GLY A 68 1.00 0.00 -4.93
N HIS A 69 1.95 -0.74 -4.39
CA HIS A 69 3.36 -0.50 -4.71
C HIS A 69 3.64 -0.91 -6.16
N VAL A 70 4.52 -0.17 -6.82
CA VAL A 70 5.10 -0.61 -8.10
C VAL A 70 6.05 -1.76 -7.79
N THR A 71 5.71 -2.96 -8.24
CA THR A 71 6.52 -4.17 -8.06
C THR A 71 7.24 -4.52 -9.35
N GLU A 72 8.28 -5.33 -9.21
CA GLU A 72 8.91 -6.01 -10.34
C GLU A 72 7.96 -7.03 -10.97
N THR A 73 8.39 -7.63 -12.09
CA THR A 73 7.68 -8.74 -12.72
C THR A 73 7.49 -9.88 -11.72
N ALA A 74 6.27 -10.42 -11.63
CA ALA A 74 5.95 -11.52 -10.74
C ALA A 74 6.75 -12.78 -11.10
N GLN A 75 7.15 -13.53 -10.08
CA GLN A 75 7.76 -14.85 -10.23
C GLN A 75 6.81 -15.93 -9.73
N ASP A 76 6.80 -17.06 -10.43
CA ASP A 76 5.87 -18.15 -10.14
C ASP A 76 6.35 -19.01 -8.98
N ILE A 77 5.49 -19.16 -7.97
CA ILE A 77 5.72 -20.05 -6.84
C ILE A 77 5.45 -21.50 -7.28
N THR A 78 6.43 -22.38 -7.11
CA THR A 78 6.32 -23.79 -7.53
C THR A 78 5.84 -24.71 -6.40
N ALA A 79 6.18 -24.39 -5.15
CA ALA A 79 5.68 -25.12 -3.99
C ALA A 79 5.66 -24.25 -2.72
N ILE A 80 4.76 -24.60 -1.80
CA ILE A 80 4.65 -23.97 -0.49
C ILE A 80 4.65 -25.08 0.57
N HIS A 81 5.54 -24.96 1.55
CA HIS A 81 5.61 -25.84 2.71
C HIS A 81 5.13 -25.11 3.96
N LEU A 82 4.05 -25.62 4.56
CA LEU A 82 3.40 -25.06 5.74
C LEU A 82 4.12 -25.51 7.02
N GLU A 83 5.33 -24.99 7.21
CA GLU A 83 6.10 -25.13 8.45
C GLU A 83 6.20 -23.76 9.16
N ASN A 84 6.84 -23.70 10.34
CA ASN A 84 7.01 -22.45 11.08
C ASN A 84 8.51 -22.13 11.26
N PRO A 85 9.08 -21.17 10.52
CA PRO A 85 8.45 -20.30 9.50
C PRO A 85 8.16 -21.01 8.17
N ALA A 86 7.17 -20.55 7.40
CA ALA A 86 6.79 -21.17 6.14
C ALA A 86 7.89 -21.06 5.08
N ARG A 87 8.07 -22.10 4.27
CA ARG A 87 9.07 -22.13 3.19
C ARG A 87 8.40 -22.15 1.82
N ILE A 88 8.76 -21.20 0.98
CA ILE A 88 8.27 -21.06 -0.39
C ILE A 88 9.39 -21.44 -1.36
N VAL A 89 9.07 -22.24 -2.38
CA VAL A 89 10.02 -22.65 -3.41
C VAL A 89 9.71 -21.90 -4.70
N ILE A 90 10.74 -21.25 -5.24
CA ILE A 90 10.71 -20.49 -6.49
C ILE A 90 11.98 -20.86 -7.27
N ALA A 91 11.88 -21.02 -8.58
CA ALA A 91 13.05 -21.24 -9.42
C ALA A 91 13.82 -19.92 -9.63
N ALA A 92 15.09 -19.87 -9.21
CA ALA A 92 16.02 -18.77 -9.48
C ALA A 92 15.47 -17.36 -9.18
N HIS A 93 15.11 -17.11 -7.91
CA HIS A 93 14.37 -15.90 -7.57
C HIS A 93 15.18 -14.60 -7.46
N GLY A 94 16.48 -14.67 -7.23
CA GLY A 94 17.35 -13.49 -7.10
C GLY A 94 17.14 -12.65 -5.82
N TYR A 95 16.06 -12.87 -5.06
CA TYR A 95 15.84 -12.25 -3.75
C TYR A 95 16.88 -12.67 -2.70
N SER A 96 17.18 -11.74 -1.79
CA SER A 96 18.06 -11.93 -0.64
C SER A 96 17.26 -11.98 0.67
N ASN A 97 17.92 -12.40 1.74
CA ASN A 97 17.35 -12.27 3.08
C ASN A 97 17.06 -10.80 3.41
N ASP A 98 16.00 -10.58 4.18
CA ASP A 98 15.45 -9.27 4.55
C ASP A 98 14.84 -8.46 3.39
N ASP A 99 14.70 -9.04 2.19
CA ASP A 99 13.84 -8.46 1.17
C ASP A 99 12.36 -8.67 1.52
N THR A 100 11.55 -7.64 1.28
CA THR A 100 10.10 -7.70 1.45
C THR A 100 9.44 -8.05 0.12
N VAL A 101 8.66 -9.13 0.10
CA VAL A 101 7.93 -9.61 -1.08
C VAL A 101 6.42 -9.47 -0.89
N PHE A 102 5.72 -9.21 -2.00
CA PHE A 102 4.26 -9.20 -2.05
C PHE A 102 3.75 -10.46 -2.74
N ILE A 103 2.92 -11.22 -2.03
CA ILE A 103 2.37 -12.48 -2.54
C ILE A 103 0.94 -12.26 -3.04
N LYS A 104 0.64 -12.80 -4.22
CA LYS A 104 -0.69 -12.75 -4.83
C LYS A 104 -0.95 -14.01 -5.68
N ASP A 105 -2.21 -14.20 -6.03
CA ASP A 105 -2.68 -15.19 -7.01
C ASP A 105 -2.30 -16.66 -6.72
N ILE A 106 -2.01 -17.01 -5.45
CA ILE A 106 -1.85 -18.41 -5.02
C ILE A 106 -3.19 -19.14 -5.06
N VAL A 107 -3.19 -20.36 -5.59
CA VAL A 107 -4.30 -21.30 -5.52
C VAL A 107 -4.07 -22.29 -4.36
N GLY A 108 -5.11 -22.58 -3.58
CA GLY A 108 -5.03 -23.48 -2.43
C GLY A 108 -4.76 -22.74 -1.11
N THR A 109 -3.53 -22.29 -0.87
CA THR A 109 -3.17 -21.54 0.36
C THR A 109 -3.43 -20.03 0.17
N THR A 110 -4.71 -19.69 0.00
CA THR A 110 -5.14 -18.33 -0.36
C THR A 110 -4.94 -17.30 0.75
N GLU A 111 -4.70 -17.72 1.99
CA GLU A 111 -4.49 -16.88 3.17
C GLU A 111 -3.22 -16.02 3.09
N LEU A 112 -2.28 -16.41 2.21
CA LEU A 112 -1.04 -15.69 1.93
C LEU A 112 -1.24 -14.58 0.88
N ASN A 113 -2.35 -14.58 0.14
CA ASN A 113 -2.57 -13.60 -0.92
C ASN A 113 -2.81 -12.18 -0.37
N ASN A 114 -2.38 -11.19 -1.15
CA ASN A 114 -2.52 -9.75 -0.89
C ASN A 114 -1.83 -9.29 0.40
N ARG A 115 -0.69 -9.90 0.71
CA ARG A 115 0.09 -9.63 1.92
C ARG A 115 1.57 -9.49 1.62
N TRP A 116 2.22 -8.69 2.47
CA TRP A 116 3.66 -8.47 2.46
C TRP A 116 4.33 -9.40 3.47
N PHE A 117 5.45 -9.98 3.08
CA PHE A 117 6.27 -10.87 3.92
C PHE A 117 7.75 -10.51 3.79
N ASP A 118 8.49 -10.62 4.88
CA ASP A 118 9.94 -10.49 4.87
C ASP A 118 10.60 -11.86 4.73
N ILE A 119 11.58 -11.97 3.84
CA ILE A 119 12.38 -13.18 3.67
C ILE A 119 13.34 -13.33 4.84
N LYS A 120 13.45 -14.55 5.37
CA LYS A 120 14.36 -14.91 6.46
C LYS A 120 15.25 -16.08 6.06
#